data_AF-A0ABD4PFG2-F1
#
_entry.id   AF-A0ABD4PFG2-F1
#
_cell.length_a   1.000
_cell.length_b   1.000
_cell.length_c   1.000
_cell.angle_alpha   90.00
_cell.angle_beta   90.00
_cell.angle_gamma   90.00
#
_symmetry.space_group_name_H-M   'P 1'
#
loop_
_entity.id
_entity.type
_entity.pdbx_description
1 polymer ?
#
loop_
_entity_poly.entity_id
_entity_poly.type
_entity_poly.pdbx_seq_one_letter_code
_entity_poly.pdbx_strand_id
1 'polypeptide(L)' 'QSVQGKEDYEDEMFSIKYFKKGSVHITFRKPELVDRLNDIIARHYPEMLPSQ' A
#
# COMPACT_ATOMS: atom_id res chain seq x y z
N GLN A 1 17.21 3.10 -22.68
CA GLN A 1 16.12 3.91 -22.13
C GLN A 1 16.37 4.11 -20.64
N SER A 2 16.90 5.26 -20.26
CA SER A 2 17.08 5.63 -18.87
C SER A 2 15.71 5.98 -18.29
N VAL A 3 15.22 5.21 -17.32
CA VAL A 3 13.96 5.52 -16.63
C VAL A 3 14.20 6.67 -15.65
N GLN A 4 14.22 7.89 -16.19
CA GLN A 4 14.14 9.13 -15.43
C GLN A 4 12.82 9.13 -14.63
N GLY A 5 12.94 9.14 -13.30
CA GLY A 5 11.98 9.71 -12.37
C GLY A 5 10.52 9.29 -12.52
N LYS A 6 10.19 8.03 -12.21
CA LYS A 6 8.79 7.69 -11.94
C LYS A 6 8.52 7.92 -10.45
N GLU A 7 7.87 9.03 -10.13
CA GLU A 7 7.42 9.38 -8.77
C GLU A 7 6.23 8.49 -8.31
N ASP A 8 5.82 7.56 -9.18
CA ASP A 8 4.74 6.60 -8.99
C ASP A 8 5.09 5.23 -9.58
N TYR A 9 4.64 4.17 -8.91
CA TYR A 9 4.64 2.80 -9.39
C TYR A 9 3.19 2.35 -9.52
N GLU A 10 2.88 1.63 -10.57
CA GLU A 10 1.54 1.14 -10.83
C GLU A 10 1.59 -0.26 -11.42
N ASP A 11 0.80 -1.17 -10.85
CA ASP A 11 0.64 -2.54 -11.31
C ASP A 11 -0.84 -2.99 -11.19
N GLU A 12 -1.15 -4.22 -11.57
CA GLU A 12 -2.50 -4.79 -11.48
C GLU A 12 -3.01 -4.93 -10.04
N MET A 13 -2.10 -5.07 -9.07
CA MET A 13 -2.43 -5.35 -7.68
C MET A 13 -2.56 -4.08 -6.83
N PHE A 14 -1.65 -3.13 -7.01
CA PHE A 14 -1.62 -1.87 -6.26
C PHE A 14 -0.87 -0.78 -7.02
N SER A 15 -1.04 0.47 -6.58
CA SER A 15 -0.21 1.59 -6.98
C SER A 15 0.46 2.22 -5.76
N ILE A 16 1.66 2.75 -5.98
CA ILE A 16 2.48 3.40 -4.97
C ILE A 16 2.79 4.81 -5.48
N LYS A 17 2.43 5.83 -4.71
CA LYS A 17 2.79 7.22 -4.98
C LYS A 17 3.79 7.71 -3.95
N TYR A 18 4.97 8.11 -4.43
CA TYR A 18 6.04 8.65 -3.59
C TYR A 18 5.91 10.16 -3.48
N PHE A 19 6.04 10.68 -2.27
CA PHE A 19 6.01 12.12 -1.99
C PHE A 19 7.41 12.59 -1.60
N LYS A 20 7.79 13.79 -2.07
CA LYS A 20 9.11 14.39 -1.82
C LYS A 20 9.49 14.55 -0.34
N LYS A 21 8.50 14.47 0.57
CA LYS A 21 8.70 14.46 2.03
C LYS A 21 9.05 13.09 2.62
N GLY A 22 9.37 12.09 1.80
CA GLY A 22 9.70 10.73 2.23
C GLY A 22 8.49 9.87 2.62
N SER A 23 7.27 10.37 2.44
CA SER A 23 6.04 9.60 2.63
C SER A 23 5.64 8.88 1.35
N VAL A 24 4.87 7.81 1.49
CA VAL A 24 4.33 7.06 0.37
C VAL A 24 2.86 6.74 0.60
N HIS A 25 2.04 6.84 -0.44
CA HIS A 25 0.67 6.33 -0.41
C HIS A 25 0.63 5.05 -1.25
N ILE A 26 0.11 3.97 -0.66
CA ILE A 26 -0.12 2.71 -1.35
C ILE A 26 -1.62 2.53 -1.48
N THR A 27 -2.09 2.35 -2.71
CA THR A 27 -3.50 2.12 -3.02
C THR A 27 -3.67 0.71 -3.57
N PHE A 28 -4.40 -0.14 -2.85
CA PHE A 28 -4.73 -1.47 -3.33
C PHE A 28 -5.86 -1.41 -4.36
N ARG A 29 -5.70 -2.12 -5.48
CA ARG A 29 -6.70 -2.19 -6.55
C ARG A 29 -7.66 -3.36 -6.37
N LYS A 30 -7.23 -4.39 -5.63
CA LYS A 30 -8.03 -5.59 -5.34
C LYS A 30 -8.36 -5.65 -3.85
N PRO A 31 -9.64 -5.85 -3.47
CA PRO A 31 -10.04 -5.93 -2.06
C PRO A 31 -9.37 -7.10 -1.33
N GLU A 32 -9.15 -8.24 -2.01
CA GLU A 32 -8.50 -9.42 -1.43
C GLU A 32 -7.09 -9.13 -0.86
N LEU A 33 -6.39 -8.14 -1.40
CA LEU A 33 -5.07 -7.73 -0.90
C LEU A 33 -5.19 -6.89 0.38
N VAL A 34 -6.26 -6.12 0.50
CA VAL A 34 -6.59 -5.36 1.73
C VAL A 34 -6.95 -6.34 2.85
N ASP A 35 -7.76 -7.36 2.56
CA ASP A 35 -8.12 -8.38 3.54
C ASP A 35 -6.88 -9.12 4.06
N ARG A 36 -5.99 -9.56 3.15
CA ARG A 36 -4.72 -10.21 3.55
C ARG A 36 -3.81 -9.29 4.35
N LEU A 37 -3.75 -8.00 4.00
CA LEU A 37 -2.96 -7.03 4.76
C LEU A 37 -3.55 -6.85 6.16
N ASN A 38 -4.88 -6.70 6.26
CA ASN A 38 -5.57 -6.59 7.53
C ASN A 38 -5.33 -7.82 8.41
N ASP A 39 -5.33 -9.04 7.84
CA ASP A 39 -4.99 -10.25 8.60
C ASP A 39 -3.57 -10.21 9.19
N ILE A 40 -2.59 -9.68 8.44
CA ILE A 40 -1.21 -9.50 8.93
C ILE A 40 -1.18 -8.46 10.04
N ILE A 41 -1.85 -7.32 9.85
CA ILE A 41 -1.93 -6.25 10.85
C ILE A 41 -2.63 -6.76 12.12
N ALA A 42 -3.73 -7.49 12.01
CA ALA A 42 -4.45 -8.05 13.15
C ALA A 42 -3.57 -8.98 13.99
N ARG A 43 -2.67 -9.74 13.34
CA ARG A 43 -1.75 -10.67 14.02
C ARG A 43 -0.61 -9.98 14.75
N HIS A 44 -0.07 -8.89 14.18
CA HIS A 44 1.11 -8.21 14.74
C HIS A 44 0.78 -6.94 15.54
N TYR A 45 -0.35 -6.32 15.23
CA TYR A 45 -0.83 -5.05 15.76
C TYR A 45 -2.36 -5.09 15.96
N PRO A 46 -2.87 -5.96 16.87
CA PRO A 46 -4.30 -6.18 17.05
C PRO A 46 -5.11 -4.92 17.43
N GLU A 47 -4.47 -3.92 18.05
CA GLU A 47 -5.11 -2.67 18.46
C GLU A 47 -5.18 -1.60 17.35
N MET A 48 -4.53 -1.84 16.21
CA MET A 48 -4.43 -0.87 15.11
C MET A 48 -5.59 -0.94 14.13
N LEU A 49 -6.37 -2.02 14.16
CA LEU A 49 -7.57 -2.14 13.34
C LEU A 49 -8.78 -1.67 14.14
N PRO A 50 -9.68 -0.86 13.53
CA PRO A 50 -10.95 -0.53 14.18
C PRO A 50 -11.75 -1.81 14.40
N SER A 51 -12.56 -1.85 15.47
CA SER A 51 -13.55 -2.90 15.65
C SER A 51 -14.51 -2.87 14.45
N GLN A 52 -14.61 -4.01 13.74
CA GLN A 52 -15.50 -4.18 12.59
C GLN A 52 -16.97 -3.99 12.98
#